data_AF-A0A1G4M6R0-F1
#
_entry.id   AF-A0A1G4M6R0-F1
#
_cell.length_a   1.000
_cell.length_b   1.000
_cell.length_c   1.000
_cell.angle_alpha   90.00
_cell.angle_beta   90.00
_cell.angle_gamma   90.00
#
_symmetry.space_group_name_H-M   'P 1'
#
loop_
_entity.id
_entity.type
_entity.pdbx_description
1 polymer ?
#
loop_
_entity_poly.entity_id
_entity_poly.type
_entity_poly.pdbx_seq_one_letter_code
_entity_poly.pdbx_strand_id
1 'polypeptide(L)'
;MAKLRIAIQGCAHGELQNIYDLITKRYGDQMPDLLLILGDFQSLRGEEDLSSISVPPKYARLGDFQDYYSGLKIAPLPTIFIGGNHESMRQLMELPHGGFVARNIYYIGFSGSLIVRGVRISGLSGIYKPHDFLRKRPSLKDVQTDGWTRHVRSLYHVRDSDVSPLFMLPNVDIMMTHDWPQGIAFHGDIKTLLKRKPFFKKDIDSGRLGSPISWQLLRSITPHWWLSAHLHIKFEAEVSSGKRAREVQGSNPDEIDLDLDGLTKEKVHDESEPSIPAITRFLALDKCGRGRQHLELIEIDVDTAHPTYDPEALHLYADPEFLANVRFLEQQPPAKSFTNLDFLELKRQRGDLAEVNWDHYNLDRFADSTERQQTDKYRDLIEACECIKLST
;
A
#
# COMPACT_ATOMS: atom_id res chain seq x y z
N MET A 1 -6.82 -12.73 -23.90
CA MET A 1 -6.27 -11.60 -23.14
C MET A 1 -5.10 -12.14 -22.34
N ALA A 2 -3.95 -11.46 -22.37
CA ALA A 2 -2.84 -11.84 -21.50
C ALA A 2 -3.25 -11.57 -20.04
N LYS A 3 -2.70 -12.34 -19.10
CA LYS A 3 -2.99 -12.21 -17.68
C LYS A 3 -1.70 -12.13 -16.88
N LEU A 4 -1.71 -11.28 -15.85
CA LEU A 4 -0.67 -11.23 -14.83
C LEU A 4 -1.10 -12.09 -13.64
N ARG A 5 -0.33 -13.13 -13.32
CA ARG A 5 -0.60 -14.06 -12.22
C ARG A 5 0.17 -13.62 -10.99
N ILE A 6 -0.54 -13.20 -9.95
CA ILE A 6 0.05 -12.56 -8.78
C ILE A 6 -0.26 -13.39 -7.54
N ALA A 7 0.78 -13.87 -6.87
CA ALA A 7 0.65 -14.45 -5.54
C ALA A 7 0.56 -13.33 -4.50
N ILE A 8 -0.44 -13.40 -3.62
CA ILE A 8 -0.65 -12.44 -2.54
C ILE A 8 -0.37 -13.13 -1.22
N GLN A 9 0.54 -12.55 -0.45
CA GLN A 9 0.95 -13.02 0.87
C GLN A 9 0.55 -11.99 1.93
N GLY A 10 -0.06 -12.45 3.03
CA GLY A 10 -0.32 -11.64 4.22
C GLY A 10 0.98 -11.29 4.97
N CYS A 11 0.99 -11.33 6.30
CA CYS A 11 2.21 -11.02 7.06
C CYS A 11 3.30 -12.09 6.87
N ALA A 12 4.55 -11.68 6.61
CA ALA A 12 5.65 -12.61 6.34
C ALA A 12 6.50 -13.00 7.58
N HIS A 13 6.62 -12.12 8.57
CA HIS A 13 7.36 -12.33 9.83
C HIS A 13 8.77 -12.93 9.69
N GLY A 14 9.50 -12.54 8.64
CA GLY A 14 10.87 -13.00 8.37
C GLY A 14 10.99 -14.47 7.99
N GLU A 15 9.95 -15.03 7.35
CA GLU A 15 9.88 -16.44 6.91
C GLU A 15 9.78 -16.54 5.37
N LEU A 16 10.60 -15.76 4.65
CA LEU A 16 10.56 -15.65 3.19
C LEU A 16 10.83 -16.98 2.49
N GLN A 17 11.79 -17.76 2.98
CA GLN A 17 12.11 -19.08 2.44
C GLN A 17 10.88 -19.99 2.48
N ASN A 18 10.16 -20.00 3.61
CA ASN A 18 8.95 -20.81 3.75
C ASN A 18 7.83 -20.36 2.79
N ILE A 19 7.73 -19.06 2.52
CA ILE A 19 6.77 -18.51 1.54
C ILE A 19 7.15 -18.96 0.13
N TYR A 20 8.41 -18.81 -0.26
CA TYR A 20 8.89 -19.21 -1.59
C TYR A 20 8.81 -20.72 -1.81
N ASP A 21 9.15 -21.53 -0.80
CA ASP A 21 9.03 -22.99 -0.85
C ASP A 21 7.56 -23.41 -1.02
N LEU A 22 6.64 -22.73 -0.33
CA LEU A 22 5.20 -22.97 -0.47
C LEU A 22 4.70 -22.63 -1.88
N ILE A 23 5.11 -21.49 -2.43
CA ILE A 23 4.75 -21.06 -3.79
C ILE A 23 5.28 -22.08 -4.80
N THR A 24 6.58 -22.39 -4.74
CA THR A 24 7.23 -23.37 -5.63
C THR A 24 6.54 -24.72 -5.55
N LYS A 25 6.23 -25.21 -4.35
CA LYS A 25 5.54 -26.48 -4.14
C LYS A 25 4.09 -26.46 -4.67
N ARG A 26 3.38 -25.33 -4.54
CA ARG A 26 1.97 -25.21 -4.92
C ARG A 26 1.79 -25.08 -6.44
N TYR A 27 2.71 -24.41 -7.11
CA TYR A 27 2.54 -24.03 -8.51
C TYR A 27 3.50 -24.72 -9.48
N GLY A 28 4.61 -25.31 -9.02
CA GLY A 28 5.54 -26.07 -9.86
C GLY A 28 5.98 -25.28 -11.09
N ASP A 29 5.79 -25.84 -12.27
CA ASP A 29 6.14 -25.21 -13.56
C ASP A 29 5.27 -24.00 -13.92
N GLN A 30 4.14 -23.80 -13.23
CA GLN A 30 3.23 -22.68 -13.44
C GLN A 30 3.42 -21.61 -12.36
N MET A 31 4.66 -21.19 -12.12
CA MET A 31 4.97 -20.13 -11.15
C MET A 31 4.17 -18.85 -11.40
N PRO A 32 3.75 -18.12 -10.35
CA PRO A 32 3.23 -16.77 -10.47
C PRO A 32 4.30 -15.85 -11.08
N ASP A 33 3.87 -14.81 -11.81
CA ASP A 33 4.76 -13.79 -12.36
C ASP A 33 5.34 -12.90 -11.26
N LEU A 34 4.55 -12.64 -10.21
CA LEU A 34 4.85 -11.65 -9.18
C LEU A 34 4.33 -12.12 -7.81
N LEU A 35 5.07 -11.79 -6.75
CA LEU A 35 4.64 -11.92 -5.36
C LEU A 35 4.41 -10.54 -4.73
N LEU A 36 3.25 -10.34 -4.09
CA LEU A 36 2.95 -9.16 -3.28
C LEU A 36 2.89 -9.55 -1.79
N ILE A 37 3.68 -8.89 -0.95
CA ILE A 37 3.68 -9.11 0.52
C ILE A 37 3.11 -7.89 1.23
N LEU A 38 2.07 -8.10 2.04
CA LEU A 38 1.23 -7.06 2.63
C LEU A 38 1.76 -6.53 3.98
N GLY A 39 3.08 -6.60 4.21
CA GLY A 39 3.74 -6.08 5.42
C GLY A 39 4.13 -7.11 6.46
N ASP A 40 4.65 -6.60 7.57
CA ASP A 40 5.43 -7.36 8.55
C ASP A 40 6.47 -8.24 7.84
N PHE A 41 7.19 -7.64 6.89
CA PHE A 41 8.18 -8.31 6.06
C PHE A 41 9.42 -8.68 6.89
N GLN A 42 9.84 -7.79 7.79
CA GLN A 42 11.01 -7.91 8.66
C GLN A 42 12.33 -7.98 7.90
N SER A 43 12.67 -6.92 7.16
CA SER A 43 13.90 -6.81 6.37
C SER A 43 15.16 -6.53 7.21
N LEU A 44 15.42 -7.36 8.23
CA LEU A 44 16.58 -7.23 9.12
C LEU A 44 17.85 -7.70 8.40
N ARG A 45 18.82 -6.81 8.21
CA ARG A 45 20.09 -7.10 7.51
C ARG A 45 21.11 -7.82 8.41
N GLY A 46 21.03 -7.56 9.71
CA GLY A 46 21.94 -8.07 10.73
C GLY A 46 21.47 -7.71 12.15
N GLU A 47 22.25 -8.09 13.17
CA GLU A 47 21.89 -7.87 14.58
C GLU A 47 21.71 -6.38 14.94
N GLU A 48 22.40 -5.49 14.24
CA GLU A 48 22.30 -4.04 14.40
C GLU A 48 20.90 -3.47 14.10
N ASP A 49 20.13 -4.18 13.26
CA ASP A 49 18.77 -3.80 12.89
C ASP A 49 17.73 -4.23 13.93
N LEU A 50 18.06 -5.17 14.85
CA LEU A 50 17.14 -5.65 15.89
C LEU A 50 16.67 -4.53 16.83
N SER A 51 17.48 -3.48 16.97
CA SER A 51 17.10 -2.29 17.72
C SER A 51 15.98 -1.48 17.05
N SER A 52 15.83 -1.61 15.73
CA SER A 52 14.92 -0.82 14.90
C SER A 52 13.57 -1.48 14.60
N ILE A 53 13.33 -2.68 15.14
CA ILE A 53 12.08 -3.41 15.00
C ILE A 53 11.24 -3.34 16.28
N SER A 54 9.93 -3.11 16.14
CA SER A 54 9.02 -2.99 17.27
C SER A 54 8.39 -4.32 17.65
N VAL A 55 9.19 -5.23 18.20
CA VAL A 55 8.72 -6.52 18.74
C VAL A 55 9.11 -6.67 20.21
N PRO A 56 8.34 -7.43 21.02
CA PRO A 56 8.80 -7.80 22.35
C PRO A 56 10.17 -8.53 22.28
N PRO A 57 11.14 -8.23 23.16
CA PRO A 57 12.51 -8.76 23.05
C PRO A 57 12.60 -10.28 22.90
N LYS A 58 11.72 -11.03 23.59
CA LYS A 58 11.66 -12.50 23.51
C LYS A 58 11.25 -13.06 22.13
N TYR A 59 10.73 -12.22 21.25
CA TYR A 59 10.33 -12.59 19.88
C TYR A 59 11.25 -11.95 18.82
N ALA A 60 12.24 -11.15 19.24
CA ALA A 60 13.19 -10.53 18.32
C ALA A 60 14.12 -11.61 17.75
N ARG A 61 14.05 -11.81 16.44
CA ARG A 61 14.85 -12.76 15.68
C ARG A 61 15.11 -12.15 14.30
N LEU A 62 16.26 -12.46 13.70
CA LEU A 62 16.65 -11.92 12.39
C LEU A 62 15.73 -12.39 11.26
N GLY A 63 15.18 -13.61 11.35
CA GLY A 63 14.51 -14.23 10.21
C GLY A 63 15.52 -14.63 9.14
N ASP A 64 15.05 -14.81 7.91
CA ASP A 64 15.86 -15.28 6.78
C ASP A 64 16.26 -14.19 5.77
N PHE A 65 15.79 -12.93 5.96
CA PHE A 65 16.07 -11.84 5.02
C PHE A 65 17.59 -11.54 4.85
N GLN A 66 18.39 -11.67 5.90
CA GLN A 66 19.84 -11.46 5.84
C GLN A 66 20.54 -12.30 4.74
N ASP A 67 20.03 -13.49 4.43
CA ASP A 67 20.58 -14.35 3.38
C ASP A 67 20.30 -13.76 1.98
N TYR A 68 19.14 -13.13 1.81
CA TYR A 68 18.78 -12.44 0.56
C TYR A 68 19.54 -11.12 0.43
N TYR A 69 19.68 -10.37 1.53
CA TYR A 69 20.44 -9.13 1.56
C TYR A 69 21.93 -9.33 1.23
N SER A 70 22.54 -10.36 1.80
CA SER A 70 23.95 -10.72 1.54
C SER A 70 24.19 -11.37 0.17
N GLY A 71 23.13 -11.73 -0.57
CA GLY A 71 23.21 -12.42 -1.85
C GLY A 71 23.50 -13.92 -1.76
N LEU A 72 23.49 -14.51 -0.56
CA LEU A 72 23.54 -15.97 -0.36
C LEU A 72 22.31 -16.66 -0.96
N LYS A 73 21.17 -15.96 -0.98
CA LYS A 73 19.93 -16.39 -1.64
C LYS A 73 19.43 -15.31 -2.59
N ILE A 74 18.69 -15.74 -3.61
CA ILE A 74 18.00 -14.87 -4.56
C ILE A 74 16.52 -15.23 -4.51
N ALA A 75 15.63 -14.24 -4.48
CA ALA A 75 14.19 -14.51 -4.54
C ALA A 75 13.84 -15.15 -5.90
N PRO A 76 13.10 -16.27 -5.92
CA PRO A 76 12.86 -17.04 -7.15
C PRO A 76 11.90 -16.37 -8.13
N LEU A 77 11.18 -15.33 -7.69
CA LEU A 77 10.31 -14.50 -8.51
C LEU A 77 10.36 -13.04 -8.02
N PRO A 78 10.06 -12.07 -8.89
CA PRO A 78 9.88 -10.67 -8.50
C PRO A 78 8.92 -10.56 -7.31
N THR A 79 9.34 -9.82 -6.29
CA THR A 79 8.61 -9.67 -5.03
C THR A 79 8.51 -8.20 -4.67
N ILE A 80 7.29 -7.69 -4.53
CA ILE A 80 7.01 -6.33 -4.07
C ILE A 80 6.40 -6.42 -2.68
N PHE A 81 6.81 -5.54 -1.77
CA PHE A 81 6.22 -5.48 -0.44
C PHE A 81 5.97 -4.05 0.04
N ILE A 82 4.99 -3.93 0.93
CA ILE A 82 4.76 -2.75 1.77
C ILE A 82 5.25 -3.03 3.20
N GLY A 83 5.51 -2.00 3.99
CA GLY A 83 5.84 -2.14 5.40
C GLY A 83 4.61 -2.37 6.28
N GLY A 84 4.75 -3.16 7.34
CA GLY A 84 3.80 -3.30 8.44
C GLY A 84 4.25 -2.57 9.71
N ASN A 85 3.95 -3.13 10.87
CA ASN A 85 4.36 -2.58 12.17
C ASN A 85 5.54 -3.34 12.82
N HIS A 86 5.89 -4.51 12.28
CA HIS A 86 7.06 -5.27 12.66
C HIS A 86 8.11 -5.21 11.54
N GLU A 87 8.77 -4.07 11.41
CA GLU A 87 9.73 -3.83 10.32
C GLU A 87 11.11 -3.41 10.81
N SER A 88 12.12 -3.63 9.96
CA SER A 88 13.43 -3.02 10.12
C SER A 88 13.33 -1.54 9.74
N MET A 89 12.94 -0.68 10.69
CA MET A 89 12.81 0.75 10.40
C MET A 89 14.16 1.39 10.10
N ARG A 90 15.29 0.75 10.44
CA ARG A 90 16.59 1.23 9.98
C ARG A 90 16.68 1.21 8.47
N GLN A 91 16.39 0.07 7.84
CA GLN A 91 16.46 -0.04 6.40
C GLN A 91 15.36 0.74 5.69
N LEU A 92 14.09 0.60 6.14
CA LEU A 92 12.97 1.23 5.44
C LEU A 92 13.02 2.76 5.46
N MET A 93 13.66 3.37 6.46
CA MET A 93 13.89 4.82 6.51
C MET A 93 14.93 5.32 5.49
N GLU A 94 15.80 4.45 4.97
CA GLU A 94 16.78 4.79 3.93
C GLU A 94 16.13 4.84 2.54
N LEU A 95 14.97 4.20 2.37
CA LEU A 95 14.20 4.08 1.12
C LEU A 95 12.77 4.65 1.26
N PRO A 96 12.58 5.93 1.64
CA PRO A 96 11.25 6.50 1.91
C PRO A 96 10.31 6.46 0.71
N HIS A 97 10.85 6.53 -0.50
CA HIS A 97 10.11 6.47 -1.78
C HIS A 97 10.21 5.12 -2.49
N GLY A 98 10.72 4.10 -1.80
CA GLY A 98 10.87 2.75 -2.34
C GLY A 98 12.24 2.46 -2.95
N GLY A 99 12.50 1.18 -3.18
CA GLY A 99 13.77 0.68 -3.70
C GLY A 99 13.95 -0.84 -3.52
N PHE A 100 14.91 -1.41 -4.24
CA PHE A 100 15.34 -2.78 -4.07
C PHE A 100 16.11 -2.94 -2.76
N VAL A 101 15.60 -3.80 -1.89
CA VAL A 101 16.24 -4.17 -0.62
C VAL A 101 17.12 -5.42 -0.76
N ALA A 102 16.90 -6.20 -1.82
CA ALA A 102 17.69 -7.34 -2.26
C ALA A 102 17.34 -7.63 -3.73
N ARG A 103 18.12 -8.50 -4.38
CA ARG A 103 17.82 -8.92 -5.77
C ARG A 103 16.43 -9.54 -5.87
N ASN A 104 15.62 -9.05 -6.81
CA ASN A 104 14.20 -9.40 -7.01
C ASN A 104 13.25 -9.02 -5.87
N ILE A 105 13.66 -8.21 -4.88
CA ILE A 105 12.81 -7.79 -3.76
C ILE A 105 12.75 -6.26 -3.70
N TYR A 106 11.58 -5.69 -3.98
CA TYR A 106 11.33 -4.26 -4.05
C TYR A 106 10.39 -3.79 -2.92
N TYR A 107 10.84 -2.82 -2.14
CA TYR A 107 10.02 -2.10 -1.16
C TYR A 107 9.33 -0.92 -1.83
N ILE A 108 8.02 -0.75 -1.63
CA ILE A 108 7.28 0.36 -2.28
C ILE A 108 7.56 1.75 -1.69
N GLY A 109 8.19 1.84 -0.52
CA GLY A 109 8.32 3.09 0.24
C GLY A 109 7.22 3.24 1.29
N PHE A 110 7.19 4.40 1.98
CA PHE A 110 6.09 4.69 2.91
C PHE A 110 4.74 4.74 2.21
N SER A 111 4.77 5.17 0.97
CA SER A 111 3.69 5.10 0.01
C SER A 111 4.31 5.10 -1.39
N GLY A 112 3.72 4.38 -2.32
CA GLY A 112 4.20 4.36 -3.70
C GLY A 112 3.18 3.79 -4.66
N SER A 113 3.45 3.97 -5.95
CA SER A 113 2.69 3.35 -7.04
C SER A 113 3.66 2.89 -8.12
N LEU A 114 3.45 1.66 -8.59
CA LEU A 114 4.25 0.98 -9.58
C LEU A 114 3.36 0.55 -10.74
N ILE A 115 3.94 0.50 -11.93
CA ILE A 115 3.31 -0.06 -13.13
C ILE A 115 4.04 -1.35 -13.49
N VAL A 116 3.29 -2.44 -13.64
CA VAL A 116 3.79 -3.76 -14.04
C VAL A 116 2.90 -4.29 -15.15
N ARG A 117 3.42 -4.40 -16.39
CA ARG A 117 2.63 -4.81 -17.58
C ARG A 117 1.32 -4.02 -17.73
N GLY A 118 1.34 -2.72 -17.45
CA GLY A 118 0.17 -1.83 -17.52
C GLY A 118 -0.77 -1.90 -16.31
N VAL A 119 -0.54 -2.81 -15.36
CA VAL A 119 -1.30 -2.89 -14.10
C VAL A 119 -0.72 -1.91 -13.09
N ARG A 120 -1.57 -1.04 -12.53
CA ARG A 120 -1.18 -0.09 -11.48
C ARG A 120 -1.31 -0.71 -10.09
N ILE A 121 -0.17 -0.89 -9.43
CA ILE A 121 -0.05 -1.45 -8.08
C ILE A 121 0.41 -0.34 -7.14
N SER A 122 -0.49 0.12 -6.27
CA SER A 122 -0.21 1.16 -5.28
C SER A 122 -0.19 0.58 -3.86
N GLY A 123 0.57 1.21 -2.97
CA GLY A 123 0.71 0.73 -1.60
C GLY A 123 0.90 1.85 -0.59
N LEU A 124 0.39 1.60 0.62
CA LEU A 124 0.56 2.45 1.80
C LEU A 124 1.12 1.57 2.93
N SER A 125 2.35 1.87 3.35
CA SER A 125 3.06 1.14 4.39
C SER A 125 2.67 1.65 5.78
N GLY A 126 2.66 0.74 6.74
CA GLY A 126 2.48 1.06 8.16
C GLY A 126 1.05 0.89 8.66
N ILE A 127 0.81 1.42 9.86
CA ILE A 127 -0.52 1.40 10.51
C ILE A 127 -0.96 2.80 10.90
N TYR A 128 -2.26 3.06 10.87
CA TYR A 128 -2.80 4.34 11.28
C TYR A 128 -2.75 4.54 12.80
N LYS A 129 -2.21 5.69 13.23
CA LYS A 129 -2.39 6.22 14.58
C LYS A 129 -2.69 7.72 14.53
N PRO A 130 -3.82 8.16 15.13
CA PRO A 130 -4.28 9.54 15.00
C PRO A 130 -3.30 10.57 15.58
N HIS A 131 -2.57 10.22 16.64
CA HIS A 131 -1.63 11.13 17.30
C HIS A 131 -0.35 11.41 16.51
N ASP A 132 -0.03 10.58 15.51
CA ASP A 132 1.16 10.76 14.67
C ASP A 132 0.83 11.17 13.24
N PHE A 133 -0.43 11.03 12.80
CA PHE A 133 -0.84 11.22 11.40
C PHE A 133 -0.43 12.58 10.82
N LEU A 134 -0.62 13.68 11.57
CA LEU A 134 -0.26 15.05 11.14
C LEU A 134 1.14 15.48 11.61
N ARG A 135 1.92 14.58 12.23
CA ARG A 135 3.24 14.91 12.75
C ARG A 135 4.30 14.58 11.70
N LYS A 136 5.33 15.43 11.63
CA LYS A 136 6.54 15.09 10.89
C LYS A 136 7.14 13.78 11.42
N ARG A 137 7.49 12.87 10.51
CA ARG A 137 8.21 11.64 10.84
C ARG A 137 9.61 11.99 11.37
N PRO A 138 10.06 11.42 12.50
CA PRO A 138 11.42 11.61 12.99
C PRO A 138 12.46 11.21 11.93
N SER A 139 13.53 12.00 11.81
CA SER A 139 14.65 11.69 10.92
C SER A 139 15.59 10.65 11.53
N LEU A 140 16.43 10.02 10.72
CA LEU A 140 17.47 9.11 11.21
C LEU A 140 18.42 9.81 12.22
N LYS A 141 18.65 11.12 12.08
CA LYS A 141 19.45 11.90 13.04
C LYS A 141 18.78 12.03 14.40
N ASP A 142 17.45 12.22 14.41
CA ASP A 142 16.67 12.27 15.65
C ASP A 142 16.73 10.92 16.37
N VAL A 143 16.58 9.83 15.60
CA VAL A 143 16.66 8.45 16.11
C VAL A 143 18.06 8.11 16.65
N GLN A 144 19.12 8.54 15.96
CA GLN A 144 20.50 8.35 16.41
C GLN A 144 20.79 9.09 17.73
N THR A 145 20.14 10.24 17.95
CA THR A 145 20.30 11.05 19.16
C THR A 145 19.52 10.48 20.35
N ASP A 146 18.27 10.09 20.12
CA ASP A 146 17.32 9.72 21.17
C ASP A 146 17.20 8.22 21.42
N GLY A 147 17.70 7.41 20.48
CA GLY A 147 17.58 5.96 20.46
C GLY A 147 16.29 5.43 19.82
N TRP A 148 16.38 4.21 19.29
CA TRP A 148 15.29 3.54 18.57
C TRP A 148 14.03 3.32 19.41
N THR A 149 14.17 2.96 20.69
CA THR A 149 13.03 2.65 21.56
C THR A 149 11.99 3.78 21.67
N ARG A 150 12.44 5.04 21.58
CA ARG A 150 11.56 6.21 21.63
C ARG A 150 10.76 6.41 20.34
N HIS A 151 11.38 6.12 19.20
CA HIS A 151 10.88 6.55 17.89
C HIS A 151 10.26 5.42 17.08
N VAL A 152 10.71 4.16 17.25
CA VAL A 152 10.39 3.03 16.36
C VAL A 152 8.90 2.87 16.07
N ARG A 153 8.04 3.10 17.07
CA ARG A 153 6.58 3.04 16.89
C ARG A 153 6.06 4.12 15.94
N SER A 154 6.49 5.35 16.19
CA SER A 154 6.11 6.48 15.36
C SER A 154 6.62 6.35 13.93
N LEU A 155 7.75 5.68 13.72
CA LEU A 155 8.37 5.52 12.40
C LEU A 155 7.56 4.67 11.43
N TYR A 156 6.73 3.71 11.88
CA TYR A 156 5.85 2.94 10.98
C TYR A 156 4.40 3.44 10.99
N HIS A 157 4.08 4.51 11.70
CA HIS A 157 2.73 5.08 11.63
C HIS A 157 2.55 5.81 10.30
N VAL A 158 1.36 5.69 9.69
CA VAL A 158 0.99 6.42 8.47
C VAL A 158 0.99 7.93 8.73
N ARG A 159 1.50 8.72 7.79
CA ARG A 159 1.40 10.20 7.75
C ARG A 159 0.44 10.68 6.67
N ASP A 160 -0.04 11.90 6.85
CA ASP A 160 -0.79 12.64 5.82
C ASP A 160 0.04 12.83 4.55
N SER A 161 1.33 13.11 4.67
CA SER A 161 2.26 13.22 3.54
C SER A 161 2.39 11.92 2.73
N ASP A 162 2.23 10.76 3.36
CA ASP A 162 2.33 9.46 2.69
C ASP A 162 1.04 9.15 1.91
N VAL A 163 -0.12 9.48 2.49
CA VAL A 163 -1.40 9.12 1.88
C VAL A 163 -1.89 10.13 0.84
N SER A 164 -1.56 11.42 0.98
CA SER A 164 -2.08 12.48 0.11
C SER A 164 -1.83 12.25 -1.39
N PRO A 165 -0.63 11.82 -1.84
CA PRO A 165 -0.39 11.55 -3.26
C PRO A 165 -1.25 10.40 -3.83
N LEU A 166 -1.66 9.44 -2.99
CA LEU A 166 -2.50 8.30 -3.38
C LEU A 166 -3.94 8.73 -3.67
N PHE A 167 -4.49 9.70 -2.93
CA PHE A 167 -5.83 10.24 -3.19
C PHE A 167 -5.96 10.91 -4.55
N MET A 168 -4.85 11.35 -5.13
CA MET A 168 -4.81 12.05 -6.42
C MET A 168 -4.64 11.08 -7.61
N LEU A 169 -4.45 9.78 -7.38
CA LEU A 169 -4.21 8.81 -8.46
C LEU A 169 -5.46 8.55 -9.31
N PRO A 170 -5.32 8.48 -10.65
CA PRO A 170 -6.33 7.86 -11.49
C PRO A 170 -6.27 6.33 -11.39
N ASN A 171 -7.42 5.66 -11.55
CA ASN A 171 -7.57 4.23 -11.87
C ASN A 171 -6.49 3.31 -11.27
N VAL A 172 -6.72 2.83 -10.04
CA VAL A 172 -5.81 1.91 -9.34
C VAL A 172 -6.32 0.48 -9.46
N ASP A 173 -5.50 -0.45 -9.95
CA ASP A 173 -5.90 -1.85 -10.07
C ASP A 173 -5.77 -2.58 -8.73
N ILE A 174 -4.62 -2.41 -8.07
CA ILE A 174 -4.35 -3.02 -6.77
C ILE A 174 -3.92 -1.94 -5.79
N MET A 175 -4.64 -1.83 -4.67
CA MET A 175 -4.22 -1.05 -3.51
C MET A 175 -3.81 -1.98 -2.36
N MET A 176 -2.59 -1.83 -1.87
CA MET A 176 -2.04 -2.61 -0.75
C MET A 176 -1.97 -1.76 0.51
N THR A 177 -2.55 -2.22 1.63
CA THR A 177 -2.37 -1.61 2.95
C THR A 177 -2.09 -2.67 3.99
N HIS A 178 -1.28 -2.38 5.01
CA HIS A 178 -1.05 -3.37 6.05
C HIS A 178 -2.29 -3.55 6.94
N ASP A 179 -2.79 -2.44 7.51
CA ASP A 179 -4.04 -2.43 8.24
C ASP A 179 -5.27 -2.39 7.32
N TRP A 180 -6.41 -2.84 7.85
CA TRP A 180 -7.66 -2.89 7.10
C TRP A 180 -8.27 -1.49 7.01
N PRO A 181 -9.03 -1.17 5.95
CA PRO A 181 -9.95 -0.05 5.98
C PRO A 181 -10.96 -0.20 7.12
N GLN A 182 -11.16 0.86 7.89
CA GLN A 182 -12.17 0.88 8.94
C GLN A 182 -13.56 0.60 8.35
N GLY A 183 -14.36 -0.24 9.01
CA GLY A 183 -15.71 -0.57 8.56
C GLY A 183 -15.80 -1.67 7.48
N ILE A 184 -14.69 -2.10 6.87
CA ILE A 184 -14.71 -3.15 5.83
C ILE A 184 -15.32 -4.47 6.32
N ALA A 185 -15.27 -4.74 7.63
CA ALA A 185 -15.88 -5.91 8.24
C ALA A 185 -17.40 -6.00 7.99
N PHE A 186 -18.10 -4.87 7.81
CA PHE A 186 -19.52 -4.82 7.51
C PHE A 186 -19.85 -5.20 6.05
N HIS A 187 -18.85 -5.29 5.18
CA HIS A 187 -18.99 -5.59 3.75
C HIS A 187 -18.68 -7.06 3.41
N GLY A 188 -18.47 -7.90 4.42
CA GLY A 188 -18.22 -9.34 4.26
C GLY A 188 -18.95 -10.17 5.32
N ASP A 189 -18.53 -11.42 5.53
CA ASP A 189 -19.13 -12.31 6.54
C ASP A 189 -18.65 -11.98 7.96
N ILE A 190 -19.21 -10.90 8.52
CA ILE A 190 -18.93 -10.44 9.88
C ILE A 190 -19.26 -11.51 10.95
N LYS A 191 -20.26 -12.37 10.69
CA LYS A 191 -20.66 -13.42 11.64
C LYS A 191 -19.56 -14.46 11.78
N THR A 192 -19.01 -14.93 10.67
CA THR A 192 -17.87 -15.86 10.68
C THR A 192 -16.61 -15.20 11.24
N LEU A 193 -16.36 -13.92 10.91
CA LEU A 193 -15.25 -13.15 11.48
C LEU A 193 -15.32 -13.12 13.02
N LEU A 194 -16.46 -12.71 13.58
CA LEU A 194 -16.65 -12.61 15.02
C LEU A 194 -16.70 -13.98 15.71
N LYS A 195 -17.12 -15.04 15.01
CA LYS A 195 -17.01 -16.42 15.53
C LYS A 195 -15.54 -16.84 15.70
N ARG A 196 -14.68 -16.48 14.75
CA ARG A 196 -13.24 -16.81 14.79
C ARG A 196 -12.44 -15.86 15.70
N LYS A 197 -12.83 -14.59 15.78
CA LYS A 197 -12.14 -13.53 16.52
C LYS A 197 -13.15 -12.69 17.34
N PRO A 198 -13.74 -13.23 18.43
CA PRO A 198 -14.80 -12.55 19.18
C PRO A 198 -14.42 -11.18 19.74
N PHE A 199 -13.13 -10.98 20.04
CA PHE A 199 -12.60 -9.73 20.59
C PHE A 199 -12.67 -8.55 19.60
N PHE A 200 -12.80 -8.81 18.28
CA PHE A 200 -13.02 -7.75 17.30
C PHE A 200 -14.37 -7.07 17.45
N LYS A 201 -15.36 -7.68 18.11
CA LYS A 201 -16.70 -7.08 18.26
C LYS A 201 -16.62 -5.68 18.85
N LYS A 202 -15.91 -5.53 19.98
CA LYS A 202 -15.75 -4.22 20.64
C LYS A 202 -15.03 -3.20 19.76
N ASP A 203 -14.02 -3.63 19.01
CA ASP A 203 -13.24 -2.72 18.16
C ASP A 203 -14.01 -2.32 16.89
N ILE A 204 -14.85 -3.21 16.35
CA ILE A 204 -15.77 -2.89 15.26
C ILE A 204 -16.84 -1.91 15.74
N ASP A 205 -17.53 -2.23 16.85
CA ASP A 205 -18.62 -1.42 17.40
C ASP A 205 -18.15 0.00 17.80
N SER A 206 -16.88 0.15 18.16
CA SER A 206 -16.29 1.45 18.52
C SER A 206 -15.50 2.12 17.40
N GLY A 207 -15.54 1.59 16.17
CA GLY A 207 -14.80 2.13 15.04
C GLY A 207 -13.28 2.16 15.24
N ARG A 208 -12.71 1.24 16.04
CA ARG A 208 -11.26 1.15 16.27
C ARG A 208 -10.57 0.06 15.47
N LEU A 209 -11.32 -0.84 14.83
CA LEU A 209 -10.76 -1.85 13.94
C LEU A 209 -10.45 -1.24 12.56
N GLY A 210 -9.17 -1.15 12.23
CA GLY A 210 -8.70 -0.64 10.95
C GLY A 210 -8.42 0.87 10.93
N SER A 211 -8.11 1.36 9.74
CA SER A 211 -7.71 2.73 9.45
C SER A 211 -8.86 3.53 8.82
N PRO A 212 -9.31 4.64 9.44
CA PRO A 212 -10.31 5.52 8.86
C PRO A 212 -9.82 6.20 7.58
N ILE A 213 -8.52 6.49 7.48
CA ILE A 213 -7.91 7.09 6.31
C ILE A 213 -7.89 6.11 5.13
N SER A 214 -7.59 4.84 5.39
CA SER A 214 -7.66 3.77 4.39
C SER A 214 -9.09 3.59 3.88
N TRP A 215 -10.11 3.76 4.74
CA TRP A 215 -11.51 3.74 4.32
C TRP A 215 -11.88 4.91 3.40
N GLN A 216 -11.44 6.13 3.75
CA GLN A 216 -11.63 7.31 2.90
C GLN A 216 -10.95 7.12 1.53
N LEU A 217 -9.71 6.60 1.53
CA LEU A 217 -8.96 6.34 0.31
C LEU A 217 -9.66 5.29 -0.58
N LEU A 218 -10.09 4.16 0.00
CA LEU A 218 -10.84 3.10 -0.71
C LEU A 218 -12.04 3.68 -1.45
N ARG A 219 -12.83 4.53 -0.79
CA ARG A 219 -14.02 5.15 -1.38
C ARG A 219 -13.70 6.23 -2.41
N SER A 220 -12.52 6.85 -2.31
CA SER A 220 -12.10 7.90 -3.22
C SER A 220 -11.58 7.36 -4.54
N ILE A 221 -10.71 6.35 -4.51
CA ILE A 221 -10.04 5.82 -5.72
C ILE A 221 -10.67 4.53 -6.25
N THR A 222 -11.51 3.86 -5.44
CA THR A 222 -12.31 2.67 -5.79
C THR A 222 -11.52 1.63 -6.62
N PRO A 223 -10.43 1.06 -6.07
CA PRO A 223 -9.56 0.19 -6.84
C PRO A 223 -10.24 -1.15 -7.17
N HIS A 224 -9.75 -1.87 -8.17
CA HIS A 224 -10.30 -3.21 -8.47
C HIS A 224 -10.09 -4.20 -7.32
N TRP A 225 -8.89 -4.17 -6.73
CA TRP A 225 -8.51 -4.96 -5.55
C TRP A 225 -8.01 -4.06 -4.42
N TRP A 226 -8.48 -4.35 -3.21
CA TRP A 226 -7.90 -3.85 -1.97
C TRP A 226 -7.36 -5.01 -1.15
N LEU A 227 -6.05 -5.02 -0.89
CA LEU A 227 -5.35 -6.13 -0.26
C LEU A 227 -4.81 -5.71 1.12
N SER A 228 -5.13 -6.47 2.17
CA SER A 228 -4.67 -6.16 3.53
C SER A 228 -4.19 -7.35 4.37
N ALA A 229 -3.55 -7.08 5.51
CA ALA A 229 -3.04 -8.11 6.41
C ALA A 229 -3.29 -7.72 7.88
N HIS A 230 -2.26 -7.77 8.74
CA HIS A 230 -2.23 -7.33 10.14
C HIS A 230 -3.08 -8.15 11.14
N LEU A 231 -4.36 -8.39 10.85
CA LEU A 231 -5.32 -9.00 11.79
C LEU A 231 -5.23 -10.53 11.89
N HIS A 232 -4.34 -11.14 11.09
CA HIS A 232 -4.04 -12.58 11.09
C HIS A 232 -5.30 -13.44 10.94
N ILE A 233 -6.06 -13.17 9.89
CA ILE A 233 -7.25 -13.92 9.48
C ILE A 233 -7.55 -13.66 8.01
N LYS A 234 -7.90 -14.71 7.26
CA LYS A 234 -8.47 -14.53 5.91
C LYS A 234 -9.87 -13.94 6.01
N PHE A 235 -10.13 -12.89 5.24
CA PHE A 235 -11.42 -12.25 5.13
C PHE A 235 -11.61 -11.66 3.74
N GLU A 236 -12.83 -11.78 3.21
CA GLU A 236 -13.21 -11.32 1.87
C GLU A 236 -14.44 -10.43 2.02
N ALA A 237 -14.48 -9.35 1.25
CA ALA A 237 -15.58 -8.40 1.24
C ALA A 237 -15.69 -7.72 -0.13
N GLU A 238 -16.85 -7.12 -0.41
CA GLU A 238 -17.07 -6.34 -1.63
C GLU A 238 -17.66 -4.97 -1.29
N VAL A 239 -17.08 -3.91 -1.85
CA VAL A 239 -17.55 -2.54 -1.66
C VAL A 239 -17.99 -2.00 -3.01
N SER A 240 -19.24 -1.55 -3.10
CA SER A 240 -19.80 -0.93 -4.32
C SER A 240 -19.79 0.59 -4.20
N SER A 241 -19.43 1.29 -5.28
CA SER A 241 -19.32 2.75 -5.30
C SER A 241 -20.64 3.49 -5.61
N GLY A 242 -21.77 2.79 -5.72
CA GLY A 242 -23.05 3.37 -6.15
C GLY A 242 -23.82 4.15 -5.08
N LYS A 243 -24.56 5.21 -5.49
CA LYS A 243 -25.40 6.08 -4.62
C LYS A 243 -26.40 5.31 -3.74
N ARG A 244 -26.90 4.14 -4.16
CA ARG A 244 -27.82 3.30 -3.37
C ARG A 244 -27.18 2.68 -2.11
N ALA A 245 -25.86 2.56 -2.04
CA ALA A 245 -25.19 2.08 -0.83
C ALA A 245 -25.31 3.09 0.34
N ARG A 246 -25.50 4.38 0.05
CA ARG A 246 -25.76 5.42 1.07
C ARG A 246 -27.19 5.35 1.64
N GLU A 247 -28.17 4.82 0.91
CA GLU A 247 -29.58 4.77 1.36
C GLU A 247 -29.94 3.46 2.09
N VAL A 248 -29.20 2.36 1.87
CA VAL A 248 -29.44 1.08 2.55
C VAL A 248 -28.80 1.04 3.96
N GLN A 249 -27.96 2.02 4.31
CA GLN A 249 -27.36 2.21 5.64
C GLN A 249 -28.29 2.91 6.66
N GLY A 250 -29.61 2.83 6.49
CA GLY A 250 -30.60 3.55 7.30
C GLY A 250 -31.40 2.71 8.30
N SER A 251 -30.94 1.55 8.76
CA SER A 251 -31.70 0.73 9.71
C SER A 251 -31.00 0.43 11.04
N ASN A 252 -30.13 1.33 11.51
CA ASN A 252 -29.63 1.29 12.88
C ASN A 252 -29.99 2.61 13.61
N PRO A 253 -31.00 2.62 14.50
CA PRO A 253 -31.47 3.84 15.15
C PRO A 253 -30.48 4.48 16.13
N ASP A 254 -29.34 3.83 16.40
CA ASP A 254 -28.28 4.31 17.29
C ASP A 254 -26.97 4.68 16.56
N GLU A 255 -26.94 4.64 15.23
CA GLU A 255 -25.80 5.16 14.46
C GLU A 255 -25.95 6.69 14.33
N ILE A 256 -25.30 7.40 15.25
CA ILE A 256 -25.11 8.85 15.09
C ILE A 256 -24.06 8.99 13.98
N ASP A 257 -24.52 9.31 12.79
CA ASP A 257 -23.67 9.82 11.72
C ASP A 257 -23.04 11.11 12.25
N LEU A 258 -21.77 11.04 12.66
CA LEU A 258 -20.96 12.23 12.88
C LEU A 258 -20.55 12.75 11.50
N ASP A 259 -21.56 13.17 10.75
CA ASP A 259 -21.43 14.10 9.63
C ASP A 259 -20.80 15.38 10.21
N LEU A 260 -19.47 15.43 10.13
CA LEU A 260 -18.71 16.67 10.28
C LEU A 260 -18.77 17.51 8.99
N ASP A 261 -19.75 17.25 8.11
CA ASP A 261 -20.09 18.08 6.95
C ASP A 261 -21.05 19.19 7.37
N GLY A 262 -20.55 20.07 8.24
CA GLY A 262 -21.10 21.40 8.34
C GLY A 262 -20.74 22.17 7.07
N LEU A 263 -21.63 22.19 6.06
CA LEU A 263 -22.12 23.39 5.37
C LEU A 263 -22.90 23.07 4.07
N THR A 264 -24.08 23.70 4.01
CA THR A 264 -24.86 24.14 2.83
C THR A 264 -25.43 23.10 1.86
N LYS A 265 -26.74 22.89 2.00
CA LYS A 265 -27.65 22.43 0.94
C LYS A 265 -27.63 23.40 -0.24
N GLU A 266 -26.93 23.06 -1.31
CA GLU A 266 -27.31 23.47 -2.66
C GLU A 266 -27.39 22.25 -3.57
N LYS A 267 -28.59 22.01 -4.10
CA LYS A 267 -28.87 20.95 -5.06
C LYS A 267 -28.24 21.31 -6.40
N VAL A 268 -27.11 20.70 -6.73
CA VAL A 268 -26.67 20.63 -8.13
C VAL A 268 -27.24 19.34 -8.72
N HIS A 269 -28.24 19.50 -9.59
CA HIS A 269 -28.72 18.45 -10.47
C HIS A 269 -27.64 18.21 -11.52
N ASP A 270 -26.88 17.11 -11.39
CA ASP A 270 -26.03 16.61 -12.47
C ASP A 270 -26.68 15.34 -13.04
N GLU A 271 -27.25 15.48 -14.24
CA GLU A 271 -27.79 14.41 -15.07
C GLU A 271 -26.64 13.75 -15.82
N SER A 272 -26.00 12.74 -15.23
CA SER A 272 -25.11 11.82 -15.94
C SER A 272 -25.67 10.40 -15.92
N GLU A 273 -25.53 9.71 -17.05
CA GLU A 273 -26.00 8.36 -17.34
C GLU A 273 -25.64 7.35 -16.23
N PRO A 274 -26.42 6.26 -16.04
CA PRO A 274 -26.14 5.28 -15.00
C PRO A 274 -24.81 4.56 -15.27
N SER A 275 -23.72 5.08 -14.68
CA SER A 275 -22.44 4.40 -14.64
C SER A 275 -22.60 3.09 -13.88
N ILE A 276 -22.09 2.00 -14.44
CA ILE A 276 -22.03 0.71 -13.78
C ILE A 276 -21.25 0.94 -12.47
N PRO A 277 -21.81 0.61 -11.29
CA PRO A 277 -21.11 0.84 -10.03
C PRO A 277 -19.81 0.05 -10.03
N ALA A 278 -18.69 0.75 -9.81
CA ALA A 278 -17.40 0.10 -9.63
C ALA A 278 -17.46 -0.73 -8.33
N ILE A 279 -16.93 -1.95 -8.40
CA ILE A 279 -16.86 -2.88 -7.26
C ILE A 279 -15.40 -3.08 -6.91
N THR A 280 -15.04 -2.76 -5.68
CA THR A 280 -13.75 -3.09 -5.08
C THR A 280 -13.84 -4.43 -4.37
N ARG A 281 -13.00 -5.39 -4.77
CA ARG A 281 -12.83 -6.66 -4.07
C ARG A 281 -11.79 -6.51 -2.97
N PHE A 282 -12.21 -6.77 -1.73
CA PHE A 282 -11.32 -6.76 -0.58
C PHE A 282 -10.86 -8.17 -0.24
N LEU A 283 -9.55 -8.36 -0.07
CA LEU A 283 -8.96 -9.59 0.43
C LEU A 283 -7.96 -9.26 1.54
N ALA A 284 -8.21 -9.82 2.73
CA ALA A 284 -7.24 -9.88 3.79
C ALA A 284 -6.74 -11.30 4.01
N LEU A 285 -5.47 -11.44 4.38
CA LEU A 285 -4.82 -12.73 4.58
C LEU A 285 -4.20 -12.86 5.99
N ASP A 286 -4.04 -14.11 6.43
CA ASP A 286 -3.36 -14.46 7.68
C ASP A 286 -1.83 -14.27 7.54
N LYS A 287 -1.10 -14.42 8.64
CA LYS A 287 0.36 -14.53 8.62
C LYS A 287 0.83 -15.91 8.16
N CYS A 288 2.05 -15.97 7.67
CA CYS A 288 2.74 -17.22 7.32
C CYS A 288 2.63 -18.27 8.43
N GLY A 289 2.38 -19.52 8.05
CA GLY A 289 2.40 -20.64 8.98
C GLY A 289 1.51 -21.80 8.58
N ARG A 290 1.84 -22.99 9.11
CA ARG A 290 1.14 -24.23 8.79
C ARG A 290 -0.35 -24.16 9.11
N GLY A 291 -1.18 -24.52 8.13
CA GLY A 291 -2.65 -24.57 8.27
C GLY A 291 -3.34 -23.21 8.28
N ARG A 292 -2.62 -22.11 7.99
CA ARG A 292 -3.18 -20.76 7.90
C ARG A 292 -3.50 -20.39 6.46
N GLN A 293 -4.46 -19.48 6.29
CA GLN A 293 -4.88 -18.95 4.99
C GLN A 293 -4.12 -17.66 4.70
N HIS A 294 -2.84 -17.78 4.36
CA HIS A 294 -1.92 -16.64 4.23
C HIS A 294 -1.43 -16.36 2.80
N LEU A 295 -1.78 -17.22 1.84
CA LEU A 295 -1.34 -17.15 0.45
C LEU A 295 -2.51 -17.43 -0.50
N GLU A 296 -2.81 -16.47 -1.38
CA GLU A 296 -3.84 -16.54 -2.41
C GLU A 296 -3.24 -16.21 -3.78
N LEU A 297 -3.82 -16.73 -4.88
CA LEU A 297 -3.44 -16.35 -6.24
C LEU A 297 -4.57 -15.50 -6.84
N ILE A 298 -4.22 -14.34 -7.40
CA ILE A 298 -5.13 -13.55 -8.21
C ILE A 298 -4.60 -13.45 -9.64
N GLU A 299 -5.51 -13.28 -10.59
CA GLU A 299 -5.17 -13.00 -11.98
C GLU A 299 -5.81 -11.68 -12.39
N ILE A 300 -5.03 -10.84 -13.07
CA ILE A 300 -5.49 -9.54 -13.59
C ILE A 300 -5.27 -9.54 -15.09
N ASP A 301 -6.29 -9.13 -15.84
CA ASP A 301 -6.16 -8.94 -17.29
C ASP A 301 -5.23 -7.76 -17.56
N VAL A 302 -4.27 -7.95 -18.46
CA VAL A 302 -3.31 -6.89 -18.82
C VAL A 302 -3.63 -6.31 -20.18
N ASP A 303 -3.44 -4.99 -20.29
CA ASP A 303 -3.50 -4.31 -21.58
C ASP A 303 -2.20 -4.54 -22.34
N THR A 304 -2.27 -5.37 -23.38
CA THR A 304 -1.12 -5.69 -24.24
C THR A 304 -0.69 -4.52 -25.12
N ALA A 305 -1.49 -3.45 -25.21
CA ALA A 305 -1.14 -2.22 -25.92
C ALA A 305 -0.43 -1.20 -25.01
N HIS A 306 -0.38 -1.43 -23.69
CA HIS A 306 0.30 -0.54 -22.78
C HIS A 306 1.82 -0.54 -23.05
N PRO A 307 2.51 0.63 -23.09
CA PRO A 307 3.94 0.70 -23.43
C PRO A 307 4.88 -0.09 -22.50
N THR A 308 4.44 -0.42 -21.29
CA THR A 308 5.20 -1.22 -20.32
C THR A 308 4.92 -2.72 -20.41
N TYR A 309 4.12 -3.16 -21.38
CA TYR A 309 3.84 -4.59 -21.58
C TYR A 309 4.99 -5.22 -22.37
N ASP A 310 5.66 -6.19 -21.73
CA ASP A 310 6.64 -7.06 -22.36
C ASP A 310 6.18 -8.53 -22.18
N PRO A 311 6.01 -9.29 -23.27
CA PRO A 311 5.62 -10.70 -23.20
C PRO A 311 6.73 -11.63 -22.70
N GLU A 312 8.01 -11.24 -22.83
CA GLU A 312 9.18 -12.06 -22.52
C GLU A 312 9.74 -11.76 -21.13
N ALA A 313 9.61 -10.52 -20.65
CA ALA A 313 10.13 -10.09 -19.36
C ALA A 313 9.07 -9.42 -18.47
N LEU A 314 9.34 -9.39 -17.17
CA LEU A 314 8.58 -8.59 -16.20
C LEU A 314 9.45 -7.43 -15.75
N HIS A 315 9.03 -6.22 -16.10
CA HIS A 315 9.72 -4.99 -15.74
C HIS A 315 8.92 -4.22 -14.69
N LEU A 316 9.62 -3.60 -13.73
CA LEU A 316 9.02 -2.68 -12.77
C LEU A 316 9.23 -1.24 -13.23
N TYR A 317 8.15 -0.44 -13.24
CA TYR A 317 8.21 0.98 -13.52
C TYR A 317 7.66 1.78 -12.35
N ALA A 318 8.29 2.91 -12.01
CA ALA A 318 7.66 3.90 -11.14
C ALA A 318 6.46 4.53 -11.85
N ASP A 319 5.38 4.78 -11.12
CA ASP A 319 4.19 5.41 -11.69
C ASP A 319 4.38 6.94 -11.82
N PRO A 320 4.49 7.50 -13.03
CA PRO A 320 4.71 8.92 -13.23
C PRO A 320 3.58 9.78 -12.64
N GLU A 321 2.35 9.26 -12.57
CA GLU A 321 1.22 10.00 -11.96
C GLU A 321 1.46 10.20 -10.47
N PHE A 322 1.91 9.14 -9.78
CA PHE A 322 2.23 9.20 -8.36
C PHE A 322 3.39 10.16 -8.09
N LEU A 323 4.47 10.05 -8.88
CA LEU A 323 5.64 10.90 -8.73
C LEU A 323 5.32 12.39 -8.95
N ALA A 324 4.50 12.70 -9.94
CA ALA A 324 4.01 14.05 -10.17
C ALA A 324 3.13 14.56 -9.02
N ASN A 325 2.30 13.70 -8.41
CA ASN A 325 1.52 14.06 -7.23
C ASN A 325 2.40 14.38 -6.03
N VAL A 326 3.44 13.56 -5.79
CA VAL A 326 4.44 13.81 -4.74
C VAL A 326 5.13 15.16 -4.98
N ARG A 327 5.66 15.38 -6.20
CA ARG A 327 6.33 16.62 -6.58
C ARG A 327 5.43 17.85 -6.34
N PHE A 328 4.19 17.77 -6.78
CA PHE A 328 3.23 18.87 -6.65
C PHE A 328 2.92 19.21 -5.20
N LEU A 329 2.66 18.20 -4.37
CA LEU A 329 2.38 18.39 -2.94
C LEU A 329 3.60 18.90 -2.16
N GLU A 330 4.83 18.55 -2.57
CA GLU A 330 6.06 19.10 -2.00
C GLU A 330 6.28 20.57 -2.37
N GLN A 331 5.97 20.94 -3.62
CA GLN A 331 6.13 22.32 -4.10
C GLN A 331 4.99 23.25 -3.65
N GLN A 332 3.77 22.71 -3.52
CA GLN A 332 2.57 23.43 -3.12
C GLN A 332 1.87 22.70 -1.97
N PRO A 333 2.45 22.71 -0.75
CA PRO A 333 1.82 22.09 0.40
C PRO A 333 0.44 22.72 0.64
N PRO A 334 -0.62 21.92 0.79
CA PRO A 334 -1.95 22.46 0.94
C PRO A 334 -2.10 23.26 2.24
N ALA A 335 -2.75 24.43 2.16
CA ALA A 335 -2.95 25.31 3.30
C ALA A 335 -4.07 24.86 4.26
N LYS A 336 -4.96 23.97 3.78
CA LYS A 336 -6.09 23.44 4.55
C LYS A 336 -5.67 22.19 5.33
N SER A 337 -6.38 21.89 6.42
CA SER A 337 -6.23 20.61 7.11
C SER A 337 -6.59 19.44 6.19
N PHE A 338 -5.95 18.29 6.41
CA PHE A 338 -6.17 17.07 5.62
C PHE A 338 -7.66 16.73 5.41
N THR A 339 -8.48 16.87 6.45
CA THR A 339 -9.93 16.59 6.41
C THR A 339 -10.72 17.49 5.46
N ASN A 340 -10.18 18.66 5.11
CA ASN A 340 -10.84 19.67 4.28
C ASN A 340 -10.18 19.79 2.89
N LEU A 341 -9.34 18.82 2.51
CA LEU A 341 -8.71 18.78 1.21
C LEU A 341 -9.67 18.23 0.16
N ASP A 342 -9.75 18.95 -0.95
CA ASP A 342 -10.37 18.45 -2.17
C ASP A 342 -9.25 17.91 -3.07
N PHE A 343 -9.05 16.60 -3.03
CA PHE A 343 -8.01 15.95 -3.83
C PHE A 343 -8.31 15.97 -5.33
N LEU A 344 -9.58 16.12 -5.74
CA LEU A 344 -9.94 16.28 -7.14
C LEU A 344 -9.55 17.66 -7.64
N GLU A 345 -9.72 18.69 -6.80
CA GLU A 345 -9.23 20.04 -7.10
C GLU A 345 -7.69 20.09 -7.10
N LEU A 346 -7.02 19.47 -6.13
CA LEU A 346 -5.55 19.38 -6.14
C LEU A 346 -5.02 18.69 -7.40
N LYS A 347 -5.69 17.61 -7.85
CA LYS A 347 -5.37 16.94 -9.11
C LYS A 347 -5.57 17.85 -10.32
N ARG A 348 -6.66 18.61 -10.36
CA ARG A 348 -6.92 19.61 -11.42
C ARG A 348 -5.85 20.71 -11.44
N GLN A 349 -5.43 21.20 -10.28
CA GLN A 349 -4.38 22.22 -10.15
C GLN A 349 -3.00 21.71 -10.56
N ARG A 350 -2.69 20.45 -10.27
CA ARG A 350 -1.48 19.78 -10.76
C ARG A 350 -1.46 19.73 -12.30
N GLY A 351 -2.63 19.51 -12.92
CA GLY A 351 -2.77 19.31 -14.35
C GLY A 351 -2.51 17.86 -14.77
N ASP A 352 -2.67 17.57 -16.06
CA ASP A 352 -2.37 16.25 -16.63
C ASP A 352 -0.87 16.08 -16.89
N LEU A 353 -0.41 14.84 -16.91
CA LEU A 353 0.97 14.54 -17.29
C LEU A 353 1.25 14.91 -18.74
N ALA A 354 2.47 15.37 -19.01
CA ALA A 354 3.00 15.42 -20.36
C ALA A 354 3.22 13.99 -20.92
N GLU A 355 3.63 13.88 -22.19
CA GLU A 355 3.96 12.60 -22.80
C GLU A 355 5.02 11.85 -21.96
N VAL A 356 4.69 10.61 -21.56
CA VAL A 356 5.52 9.81 -20.66
C VAL A 356 6.53 8.99 -21.45
N ASN A 357 7.82 9.27 -21.26
CA ASN A 357 8.88 8.35 -21.69
C ASN A 357 9.08 7.25 -20.64
N TRP A 358 8.50 6.06 -20.87
CA TRP A 358 8.52 4.94 -19.91
C TRP A 358 9.91 4.39 -19.59
N ASP A 359 10.89 4.51 -20.50
CA ASP A 359 12.27 4.08 -20.23
C ASP A 359 12.89 4.89 -19.08
N HIS A 360 12.47 6.14 -18.92
CA HIS A 360 12.88 6.98 -17.81
C HIS A 360 12.28 6.54 -16.48
N TYR A 361 11.26 5.68 -16.45
CA TYR A 361 10.62 5.22 -15.22
C TYR A 361 10.90 3.76 -14.91
N ASN A 362 11.63 3.04 -15.78
CA ASN A 362 12.06 1.66 -15.52
C ASN A 362 12.98 1.60 -14.29
N LEU A 363 12.61 0.78 -13.30
CA LEU A 363 13.31 0.64 -12.03
C LEU A 363 14.36 -0.47 -12.05
N ASP A 364 14.32 -1.40 -13.00
CA ASP A 364 15.20 -2.57 -13.03
C ASP A 364 16.68 -2.16 -13.17
N ARG A 365 16.94 -1.03 -13.84
CA ARG A 365 18.27 -0.41 -13.92
C ARG A 365 18.84 0.04 -12.57
N PHE A 366 18.06 -0.03 -11.51
CA PHE A 366 18.45 0.31 -10.14
C PHE A 366 18.64 -0.93 -9.24
N ALA A 367 18.34 -2.14 -9.72
CA ALA A 367 18.34 -3.35 -8.89
C ALA A 367 19.70 -3.65 -8.22
N ASP A 368 20.81 -3.32 -8.89
CA ASP A 368 22.17 -3.52 -8.38
C ASP A 368 22.77 -2.26 -7.74
N SER A 369 21.97 -1.20 -7.55
CA SER A 369 22.43 0.06 -6.94
C SER A 369 22.34 0.01 -5.40
N THR A 370 23.25 0.70 -4.72
CA THR A 370 23.16 0.88 -3.25
C THR A 370 21.89 1.64 -2.86
N GLU A 371 21.38 1.42 -1.64
CA GLU A 371 20.15 2.06 -1.14
C GLU A 371 20.20 3.60 -1.29
N ARG A 372 21.34 4.21 -0.96
CA ARG A 372 21.55 5.66 -1.15
C ARG A 372 21.45 6.08 -2.62
N GLN A 373 22.11 5.36 -3.53
CA GLN A 373 22.03 5.66 -4.97
C GLN A 373 20.61 5.50 -5.49
N GLN A 374 19.86 4.51 -5.00
CA GLN A 374 18.45 4.32 -5.38
C GLN A 374 17.60 5.50 -4.92
N THR A 375 17.76 5.94 -3.67
CA THR A 375 17.04 7.11 -3.14
C THR A 375 17.36 8.39 -3.90
N ASP A 376 18.62 8.64 -4.23
CA ASP A 376 19.03 9.80 -5.03
C ASP A 376 18.40 9.74 -6.44
N LYS A 377 18.47 8.58 -7.11
CA LYS A 377 17.85 8.39 -8.44
C LYS A 377 16.34 8.53 -8.41
N TYR A 378 15.68 8.05 -7.35
CA TYR A 378 14.22 8.21 -7.22
C TYR A 378 13.83 9.67 -7.04
N ARG A 379 14.64 10.46 -6.33
CA ARG A 379 14.47 11.91 -6.26
C ARG A 379 14.61 12.55 -7.65
N ASP A 380 15.60 12.12 -8.44
CA ASP A 380 15.74 12.60 -9.83
C ASP A 380 14.48 12.31 -10.66
N LEU A 381 13.82 11.16 -10.45
CA LEU A 381 12.53 10.84 -11.10
C LEU A 381 11.41 11.80 -10.69
N ILE A 382 11.31 12.10 -9.38
CA ILE A 382 10.33 13.07 -8.87
C ILE A 382 10.57 14.44 -9.51
N GLU A 383 11.82 14.88 -9.58
CA GLU A 383 12.20 16.18 -10.16
C GLU A 383 12.02 16.24 -11.69
N ALA A 384 12.05 15.11 -12.39
CA ALA A 384 11.83 15.01 -13.82
C ALA A 384 10.35 15.02 -14.25
N CYS A 385 9.40 14.87 -13.32
CA CYS A 385 7.97 14.77 -13.66
C CYS A 385 7.37 16.11 -14.11
N GLU A 386 7.13 16.30 -15.41
CA GLU A 386 6.52 17.51 -15.96
C GLU A 386 5.00 17.33 -16.18
N CYS A 387 4.20 18.25 -15.64
CA CYS A 387 2.75 18.33 -15.89
C CYS A 387 2.46 19.48 -16.87
N ILE A 388 1.49 19.26 -17.76
CA ILE A 388 0.99 20.30 -18.65
C ILE A 388 0.13 21.25 -17.80
N LYS A 389 0.62 22.47 -17.58
CA LYS A 389 -0.20 23.51 -16.94
C LYS A 389 -1.34 23.87 -17.88
N LEU A 390 -2.57 23.57 -17.48
CA LEU A 390 -3.76 24.11 -18.14
C LEU A 390 -3.70 25.65 -17.98
N SER A 391 -3.60 26.38 -19.10
CA SER A 391 -3.73 27.83 -19.09
C SER A 391 -5.11 28.16 -18.54
N THR A 392 -5.14 28.93 -17.44
CA THR A 392 -6.35 29.40 -16.78
C THR A 392 -7.13 30.40 -17.61
#